data_AF-A0A5S6QN11-F1
#
_entry.id   AF-A0A5S6QN11-F1
#
_cell.length_a   1.000
_cell.length_b   1.000
_cell.length_c   1.000
_cell.angle_alpha   90.00
_cell.angle_beta   90.00
_cell.angle_gamma   90.00
#
_symmetry.space_group_name_H-M   'P 1'
#
loop_
_entity.id
_entity.type
_entity.pdbx_description
1 polymer ?
#
loop_
_entity_poly.entity_id
_entity_poly.type
_entity_poly.pdbx_seq_one_letter_code
_entity_poly.pdbx_strand_id
1 'polypeptide(L)'
;MDNALCHPRAVVGMYQEINVVFLPANTSCLLLPMDEGAISTFKFYYLRNALRMAINAIDKDTSERDGKNKLKDFLKAYFILDAIKNIRDSWKEISRATLKRAWKALMPSLPDNWEGTQASVNEVTKDVLNMAIELEIEQEDVTEMLQSHDKPLTYEELFLID
;
A
#
# COMPACT_ATOMS: atom_id res chain seq x y z
N MET A 1 19.40 -6.20 3.20
CA MET A 1 19.34 -4.90 2.50
C MET A 1 19.47 -5.14 1.01
N ASP A 2 18.83 -4.30 0.20
CA ASP A 2 19.08 -4.28 -1.25
C ASP A 2 20.45 -3.63 -1.55
N ASN A 3 20.77 -3.49 -2.84
CA ASN A 3 22.01 -2.89 -3.32
C ASN A 3 21.85 -1.41 -3.74
N ALA A 4 20.84 -0.69 -3.26
CA ALA A 4 20.66 0.73 -3.57
C ALA A 4 21.89 1.56 -3.13
N LEU A 5 22.22 2.61 -3.89
CA LEU A 5 23.42 3.43 -3.62
C LEU A 5 23.38 4.15 -2.26
N CYS A 6 22.18 4.41 -1.73
CA CYS A 6 21.98 4.97 -0.39
C CYS A 6 22.26 3.97 0.75
N HIS A 7 22.58 2.71 0.44
CA HIS A 7 22.89 1.65 1.40
C HIS A 7 24.40 1.33 1.40
N PRO A 8 25.23 2.06 2.18
CA PRO A 8 26.67 1.91 2.14
C PRO A 8 27.10 0.56 2.72
N ARG A 9 27.98 -0.17 2.02
CA ARG A 9 28.50 -1.48 2.50
C ARG A 9 29.33 -1.38 3.79
N ALA A 10 29.79 -0.18 4.13
CA ALA A 10 30.53 0.09 5.37
C ALA A 10 29.73 -0.21 6.65
N VAL A 11 28.39 -0.35 6.56
CA VAL A 11 27.56 -0.72 7.72
C VAL A 11 27.75 -2.19 8.16
N VAL A 12 28.29 -3.04 7.30
CA VAL A 12 28.55 -4.44 7.62
C VAL A 12 29.64 -4.52 8.69
N GLY A 13 29.31 -5.07 9.85
CA GLY A 13 30.24 -5.20 10.97
C GLY A 13 30.45 -3.91 11.78
N MET A 14 29.66 -2.86 11.53
CA MET A 14 29.72 -1.61 12.32
C MET A 14 29.30 -1.81 13.78
N TYR A 15 28.37 -2.73 14.03
CA TYR A 15 27.88 -3.09 15.35
C TYR A 15 27.97 -4.61 15.53
N GLN A 16 28.48 -5.07 16.66
CA GLN A 16 28.71 -6.51 16.91
C GLN A 16 27.39 -7.27 17.07
N GLU A 17 26.35 -6.58 17.52
CA GLU A 17 25.04 -7.12 17.83
C GLU A 17 24.11 -7.20 16.61
N ILE A 18 24.47 -6.56 15.49
CA ILE A 18 23.64 -6.46 14.29
C ILE A 18 24.38 -7.05 13.09
N ASN A 19 23.86 -8.16 12.58
CA ASN A 19 24.33 -8.72 11.32
C ASN A 19 23.58 -8.09 10.13
N VAL A 20 24.31 -7.45 9.22
CA VAL A 20 23.76 -6.88 7.99
C VAL A 20 24.12 -7.77 6.81
N VAL A 21 23.09 -8.32 6.16
CA VAL A 21 23.23 -9.14 4.95
C VAL A 21 22.68 -8.36 3.76
N PHE A 22 23.49 -8.25 2.70
CA PHE A 22 23.07 -7.71 1.41
C PHE A 22 22.52 -8.84 0.54
N LEU A 23 21.37 -8.59 -0.08
CA LEU A 23 20.77 -9.52 -1.02
C LEU A 23 21.60 -9.56 -2.32
N PRO A 24 21.54 -10.66 -3.09
CA PRO A 24 22.13 -10.70 -4.43
C PRO A 24 21.66 -9.54 -5.31
N ALA A 25 22.44 -9.20 -6.33
CA ALA A 25 22.04 -8.17 -7.28
C ALA A 25 20.76 -8.59 -8.04
N ASN A 26 19.88 -7.63 -8.33
CA ASN A 26 18.66 -7.81 -9.10
C ASN A 26 17.64 -8.81 -8.52
N THR A 27 17.72 -9.15 -7.24
CA THR A 27 16.73 -10.02 -6.57
C THR A 27 15.79 -9.26 -5.63
N SER A 28 15.83 -7.93 -5.63
CA SER A 28 15.06 -7.09 -4.68
C SER A 28 13.58 -7.46 -4.68
N CYS A 29 12.92 -7.48 -5.84
CA CYS A 29 11.49 -7.76 -5.92
C CYS A 29 11.09 -9.18 -5.46
N LEU A 30 12.01 -10.16 -5.53
CA LEU A 30 11.75 -11.56 -5.21
C LEU A 30 12.12 -11.94 -3.77
N LEU A 31 13.05 -11.20 -3.18
CA LEU A 31 13.62 -11.54 -1.87
C LEU A 31 13.35 -10.48 -0.82
N LEU A 32 12.97 -9.25 -1.17
CA LEU A 32 12.59 -8.26 -0.18
C LEU A 32 11.19 -8.56 0.35
N PRO A 33 11.02 -8.79 1.67
CA PRO A 33 9.72 -9.04 2.27
C PRO A 33 8.71 -7.90 2.02
N MET A 34 9.21 -6.68 1.87
CA MET A 34 8.37 -5.54 1.55
C MET A 34 7.72 -5.69 0.16
N ASP A 35 8.50 -6.11 -0.82
CA ASP A 35 8.05 -6.26 -2.22
C ASP A 35 7.22 -7.55 -2.41
N GLU A 36 7.52 -8.61 -1.66
CA GLU A 36 6.83 -9.92 -1.69
C GLU A 36 5.40 -9.92 -1.06
N GLY A 37 4.83 -8.75 -0.77
CA GLY A 37 3.39 -8.63 -0.51
C GLY A 37 2.98 -7.73 0.65
N ALA A 38 3.93 -7.23 1.45
CA ALA A 38 3.60 -6.25 2.49
C ALA A 38 3.20 -4.90 1.87
N ILE A 39 3.93 -4.44 0.84
CA ILE A 39 3.63 -3.19 0.12
C ILE A 39 2.30 -3.31 -0.61
N SER A 40 2.06 -4.39 -1.37
CA SER A 40 0.81 -4.54 -2.11
C SER A 40 -0.39 -4.53 -1.15
N THR A 41 -0.36 -5.34 -0.10
CA THR A 41 -1.41 -5.37 0.92
C THR A 41 -1.60 -3.99 1.57
N PHE A 42 -0.51 -3.29 1.89
CA PHE A 42 -0.57 -1.95 2.45
C PHE A 42 -1.28 -0.97 1.52
N LYS A 43 -0.98 -0.99 0.22
CA LYS A 43 -1.61 -0.12 -0.79
C LYS A 43 -3.13 -0.33 -0.86
N PHE A 44 -3.59 -1.59 -0.83
CA PHE A 44 -5.02 -1.91 -0.75
C PHE A 44 -5.69 -1.28 0.47
N TYR A 45 -5.09 -1.43 1.66
CA TYR A 45 -5.62 -0.84 2.88
C TYR A 45 -5.55 0.69 2.89
N TYR A 46 -4.48 1.27 2.34
CA TYR A 46 -4.32 2.72 2.20
C TYR A 46 -5.42 3.31 1.33
N LEU A 47 -5.69 2.70 0.18
CA LEU A 47 -6.75 3.13 -0.73
C LEU A 47 -8.11 3.04 -0.06
N ARG A 48 -8.44 1.89 0.53
CA ARG A 48 -9.72 1.69 1.22
C ARG A 48 -9.95 2.77 2.30
N ASN A 49 -8.95 3.04 3.12
CA ASN A 49 -9.06 4.04 4.17
C ASN A 49 -9.14 5.47 3.61
N ALA A 50 -8.45 5.78 2.51
CA ALA A 50 -8.60 7.07 1.82
C ALA A 50 -10.03 7.27 1.28
N LEU A 51 -10.63 6.25 0.65
CA LEU A 51 -12.02 6.31 0.17
C LEU A 51 -13.01 6.48 1.33
N ARG A 52 -12.81 5.77 2.46
CA ARG A 52 -13.60 5.97 3.67
C ARG A 52 -13.49 7.40 4.21
N MET A 53 -12.30 7.99 4.18
CA MET A 53 -12.12 9.39 4.59
C MET A 53 -12.87 10.35 3.66
N ALA A 54 -12.86 10.08 2.35
CA ALA A 54 -13.59 10.86 1.36
C ALA A 54 -15.10 10.79 1.60
N ILE A 55 -15.68 9.59 1.72
CA ILE A 55 -17.10 9.38 2.01
C ILE A 55 -17.51 10.11 3.29
N ASN A 56 -16.76 9.91 4.38
CA ASN A 56 -17.04 10.58 5.65
C ASN A 56 -16.97 12.11 5.57
N ALA A 57 -16.16 12.68 4.68
CA ALA A 57 -16.08 14.11 4.46
C ALA A 57 -17.27 14.61 3.62
N ILE A 58 -17.64 13.87 2.58
CA ILE A 58 -18.77 14.15 1.69
C ILE A 58 -20.10 14.09 2.44
N ASP A 59 -20.31 13.07 3.28
CA ASP A 59 -21.51 12.91 4.11
C ASP A 59 -21.71 14.06 5.10
N LYS A 60 -20.62 14.69 5.54
CA LYS A 60 -20.64 15.86 6.43
C LYS A 60 -20.80 17.17 5.69
N ASP A 61 -20.56 17.19 4.38
CA ASP A 61 -20.72 18.39 3.55
C ASP A 61 -22.20 18.57 3.20
N THR A 62 -22.85 19.52 3.88
CA THR A 62 -24.26 19.87 3.68
C THR A 62 -24.52 20.73 2.44
N SER A 63 -23.51 21.05 1.64
CA SER A 63 -23.70 21.82 0.40
C SER A 63 -24.47 21.02 -0.65
N GLU A 64 -25.20 21.72 -1.51
CA GLU A 64 -25.99 21.14 -2.61
C GLU A 64 -25.14 20.70 -3.82
N ARG A 65 -23.81 20.70 -3.69
CA ARG A 65 -22.89 20.29 -4.76
C ARG A 65 -23.00 18.78 -5.02
N ASP A 66 -22.80 18.38 -6.27
CA ASP A 66 -22.73 16.96 -6.63
C ASP A 66 -21.54 16.23 -5.97
N GLY A 67 -21.64 14.90 -5.87
CA GLY A 67 -20.66 14.05 -5.20
C GLY A 67 -19.26 14.18 -5.79
N LYS A 68 -19.15 14.31 -7.11
CA LYS A 68 -17.88 14.46 -7.83
C LYS A 68 -17.14 15.75 -7.47
N ASN A 69 -17.85 16.87 -7.37
CA ASN A 69 -17.28 18.14 -6.94
C ASN A 69 -16.86 18.10 -5.47
N LYS A 70 -17.64 17.45 -4.60
CA LYS A 70 -17.26 17.26 -3.19
C LYS A 70 -16.03 16.37 -3.03
N LEU A 71 -15.93 15.28 -3.81
CA LEU A 71 -14.74 14.43 -3.86
C LEU A 71 -13.51 15.21 -4.32
N LYS A 72 -13.64 16.04 -5.35
CA LYS A 72 -12.54 16.90 -5.84
C LYS A 72 -12.06 17.88 -4.77
N ASP A 73 -12.98 18.45 -4.00
CA ASP A 73 -12.63 19.36 -2.91
C ASP A 73 -11.98 18.62 -1.74
N PHE A 74 -12.45 17.41 -1.41
CA PHE A 74 -11.78 16.53 -0.45
C PHE A 74 -10.32 16.24 -0.87
N LEU A 75 -10.11 15.85 -2.13
CA LEU A 75 -8.76 15.55 -2.64
C LEU A 75 -7.83 16.77 -2.56
N LYS A 76 -8.33 17.98 -2.85
CA LYS A 76 -7.57 19.22 -2.68
C LYS A 76 -7.25 19.56 -1.23
N ALA A 77 -8.15 19.18 -0.31
CA ALA A 77 -7.99 19.39 1.12
C ALA A 77 -7.22 18.25 1.81
N TYR A 78 -6.80 17.21 1.09
CA TYR A 78 -6.06 16.09 1.65
C TYR A 78 -4.60 16.48 1.93
N PHE A 79 -4.27 16.69 3.20
CA PHE A 79 -2.94 17.13 3.60
C PHE A 79 -2.01 15.98 4.00
N ILE A 80 -0.72 16.27 4.09
CA ILE A 80 0.31 15.30 4.55
C ILE A 80 -0.06 14.68 5.90
N LEU A 81 -0.69 15.43 6.80
CA LEU A 81 -1.14 14.89 8.09
C LEU A 81 -2.18 13.77 7.92
N ASP A 82 -3.07 13.90 6.94
CA ASP A 82 -4.09 12.90 6.65
C ASP A 82 -3.46 11.66 6.00
N ALA A 83 -2.48 11.86 5.12
CA ALA A 83 -1.65 10.77 4.60
C ALA A 83 -0.93 10.01 5.73
N ILE A 84 -0.32 10.70 6.69
CA ILE A 84 0.36 10.07 7.84
C ILE A 84 -0.62 9.27 8.70
N LYS A 85 -1.81 9.83 9.00
CA LYS A 85 -2.85 9.09 9.73
C LYS A 85 -3.28 7.85 8.95
N ASN A 86 -3.47 7.97 7.64
CA ASN A 86 -3.84 6.85 6.77
C ASN A 86 -2.75 5.77 6.76
N ILE A 87 -1.47 6.14 6.60
CA ILE A 87 -0.34 5.20 6.70
C ILE A 87 -0.38 4.44 8.03
N ARG A 88 -0.53 5.16 9.15
CA ARG A 88 -0.61 4.55 10.48
C ARG A 88 -1.76 3.55 10.57
N ASP A 89 -2.95 3.94 10.10
CA ASP A 89 -4.15 3.13 10.28
C ASP A 89 -4.14 1.94 9.32
N SER A 90 -3.74 2.10 8.06
CA SER A 90 -3.56 0.98 7.12
C SER A 90 -2.46 0.01 7.52
N TRP A 91 -1.37 0.49 8.13
CA TRP A 91 -0.32 -0.41 8.64
C TRP A 91 -0.81 -1.30 9.79
N LYS A 92 -1.68 -0.77 10.67
CA LYS A 92 -2.28 -1.57 11.77
C LYS A 92 -3.16 -2.71 11.26
N GLU A 93 -3.69 -2.60 10.05
CA GLU A 93 -4.55 -3.63 9.46
C GLU A 93 -3.77 -4.75 8.77
N ILE A 94 -2.47 -4.56 8.55
CA ILE A 94 -1.63 -5.64 8.03
C ILE A 94 -1.51 -6.74 9.07
N SER A 95 -2.05 -7.90 8.73
CA SER A 95 -2.01 -9.06 9.62
C SER A 95 -0.58 -9.56 9.83
N ARG A 96 -0.33 -10.13 11.01
CA ARG A 96 0.93 -10.85 11.29
C ARG A 96 1.17 -11.98 10.28
N ALA A 97 0.11 -12.62 9.78
CA ALA A 97 0.19 -13.69 8.78
C ALA A 97 0.70 -13.16 7.43
N THR A 98 0.23 -11.98 7.00
CA THR A 98 0.72 -11.30 5.79
C THR A 98 2.20 -10.99 5.91
N LEU A 99 2.63 -10.39 7.03
CA LEU A 99 4.04 -10.10 7.25
C LEU A 99 4.89 -11.37 7.22
N LYS A 100 4.50 -12.43 7.94
CA LYS A 100 5.25 -13.71 7.92
C LYS A 100 5.37 -14.29 6.50
N ARG A 101 4.31 -14.24 5.70
CA ARG A 101 4.32 -14.72 4.31
C ARG A 101 5.34 -13.97 3.47
N ALA A 102 5.41 -12.65 3.61
CA ALA A 102 6.40 -11.81 2.97
C ALA A 102 7.85 -12.24 3.30
N TRP A 103 8.11 -12.75 4.51
CA TRP A 103 9.43 -13.26 4.90
C TRP A 103 9.72 -14.71 4.46
N LYS A 104 8.75 -15.44 3.91
CA LYS A 104 8.87 -16.88 3.63
C LYS A 104 10.00 -17.21 2.64
N ALA A 105 10.22 -16.36 1.63
CA ALA A 105 11.30 -16.52 0.65
C ALA A 105 12.70 -16.45 1.29
N LEU A 106 12.89 -15.56 2.27
CA LEU A 106 14.16 -15.39 2.99
C LEU A 106 14.33 -16.37 4.16
N MET A 107 13.23 -16.83 4.75
CA MET A 107 13.26 -17.69 5.92
C MET A 107 12.29 -18.87 5.74
N PRO A 108 12.63 -19.87 4.91
CA PRO A 108 11.74 -21.00 4.63
C PRO A 108 11.39 -21.86 5.86
N SER A 109 12.19 -21.77 6.93
CA SER A 109 11.98 -22.48 8.19
C SER A 109 10.93 -21.83 9.11
N LEU A 110 10.30 -20.72 8.70
CA LEU A 110 9.20 -20.11 9.44
C LEU A 110 8.01 -21.08 9.50
N PRO A 111 7.49 -21.43 10.69
CA PRO A 111 6.38 -22.38 10.80
C PRO A 111 5.08 -21.82 10.20
N ASP A 112 4.42 -22.65 9.38
CA ASP A 112 3.18 -22.30 8.64
C ASP A 112 1.91 -22.26 9.52
N ASN A 113 2.00 -22.55 10.83
CA ASN A 113 0.86 -22.87 11.70
C ASN A 113 0.23 -21.69 12.47
N TRP A 114 0.28 -20.46 11.96
CA TRP A 114 -0.26 -19.29 12.67
C TRP A 114 -1.60 -18.83 12.08
N GLU A 115 -2.70 -19.14 12.77
CA GLU A 115 -4.06 -18.63 12.47
C GLU A 115 -4.17 -17.14 12.83
N GLY A 116 -3.76 -16.27 11.90
CA GLY A 116 -4.12 -14.85 11.92
C GLY A 116 -5.27 -14.63 10.94
N THR A 117 -6.28 -13.86 11.33
CA THR A 117 -7.42 -13.49 10.48
C THR A 117 -6.92 -12.94 9.15
N GLN A 118 -6.98 -13.78 8.12
CA GLN A 118 -6.80 -13.42 6.73
C GLN A 118 -8.05 -12.62 6.35
N ALA A 119 -8.09 -11.32 6.68
CA ALA A 119 -8.93 -10.42 5.89
C ALA A 119 -8.45 -10.62 4.45
N SER A 120 -9.30 -11.25 3.65
CA SER A 120 -8.92 -11.67 2.31
C SER A 120 -8.73 -10.39 1.50
N VAL A 121 -7.65 -10.29 0.72
CA VAL A 121 -7.47 -9.17 -0.23
C VAL A 121 -8.76 -8.99 -1.05
N ASN A 122 -9.48 -10.07 -1.35
CA ASN A 122 -10.77 -10.04 -2.06
C ASN A 122 -11.87 -9.27 -1.30
N GLU A 123 -11.93 -9.37 0.03
CA GLU A 123 -12.91 -8.62 0.84
C GLU A 123 -12.60 -7.12 0.81
N VAL A 124 -11.31 -6.77 0.92
CA VAL A 124 -10.82 -5.39 0.84
C VAL A 124 -11.08 -4.82 -0.55
N THR A 125 -10.79 -5.59 -1.61
CA THR A 125 -11.09 -5.23 -3.00
C THR A 125 -12.57 -4.97 -3.19
N LYS A 126 -13.45 -5.85 -2.68
CA LYS A 126 -14.90 -5.66 -2.79
C LYS A 126 -15.36 -4.39 -2.08
N ASP A 127 -14.84 -4.12 -0.89
CA ASP A 127 -15.16 -2.89 -0.14
C ASP A 127 -14.72 -1.63 -0.91
N VAL A 128 -13.49 -1.65 -1.46
CA VAL A 128 -12.96 -0.58 -2.30
C VAL A 128 -13.83 -0.33 -3.53
N LEU A 129 -14.23 -1.39 -4.24
CA LEU A 129 -15.06 -1.29 -5.44
C LEU A 129 -16.47 -0.77 -5.13
N ASN A 130 -17.05 -1.14 -3.98
CA ASN A 130 -18.33 -0.60 -3.54
C ASN A 130 -18.24 0.90 -3.22
N MET A 131 -17.18 1.32 -2.52
CA MET A 131 -16.94 2.74 -2.23
C MET A 131 -16.65 3.55 -3.50
N ALA A 132 -16.02 2.95 -4.51
CA ALA A 132 -15.82 3.58 -5.81
C ALA A 132 -17.17 3.93 -6.47
N ILE A 133 -18.14 3.00 -6.46
CA ILE A 133 -19.50 3.25 -6.96
C ILE A 133 -20.15 4.41 -6.20
N GLU A 134 -20.06 4.40 -4.87
CA GLU A 134 -20.64 5.46 -4.02
C GLU A 134 -20.06 6.83 -4.32
N LEU A 135 -18.77 6.88 -4.67
CA LEU A 135 -18.05 8.09 -5.03
C LEU A 135 -18.13 8.45 -6.52
N GLU A 136 -18.94 7.71 -7.30
CA GLU A 136 -19.07 7.86 -8.76
C GLU A 136 -17.71 7.79 -9.50
N ILE A 137 -16.82 6.91 -9.01
CA ILE A 137 -15.53 6.59 -9.63
C ILE A 137 -15.70 5.32 -10.47
N GLU A 138 -15.17 5.33 -11.70
CA GLU A 138 -15.17 4.16 -12.58
C GLU A 138 -14.42 2.99 -11.92
N GLN A 139 -15.05 1.82 -11.87
CA GLN A 139 -14.47 0.65 -11.19
C GLN A 139 -13.26 0.09 -11.92
N GLU A 140 -13.22 0.29 -13.24
CA GLU A 140 -12.10 -0.03 -14.12
C GLU A 140 -10.85 0.73 -13.69
N ASP A 141 -10.95 2.05 -13.45
CA ASP A 141 -9.83 2.89 -13.00
C ASP A 141 -9.29 2.41 -11.65
N VAL A 142 -10.18 2.06 -10.72
CA VAL A 142 -9.82 1.55 -9.40
C VAL A 142 -9.17 0.17 -9.50
N THR A 143 -9.68 -0.70 -10.38
CA THR A 143 -9.13 -2.03 -10.62
C THR A 143 -7.75 -1.95 -11.26
N GLU A 144 -7.58 -1.07 -12.26
CA GLU A 144 -6.29 -0.80 -12.88
C GLU A 144 -5.30 -0.28 -11.84
N MET A 145 -5.69 0.69 -11.01
CA MET A 145 -4.84 1.21 -9.95
C MET A 145 -4.39 0.13 -8.96
N LEU A 146 -5.26 -0.83 -8.63
CA LEU A 146 -4.94 -1.96 -7.75
C LEU A 146 -4.01 -2.99 -8.42
N GLN A 147 -4.07 -3.12 -9.75
CA GLN A 147 -3.28 -4.06 -10.55
C GLN A 147 -1.96 -3.49 -11.06
N SER A 148 -1.82 -2.16 -11.15
CA SER A 148 -0.63 -1.47 -11.68
C SER A 148 0.63 -1.66 -10.84
N HIS A 149 0.50 -2.25 -9.65
CA HIS A 149 1.57 -2.36 -8.66
C HIS A 149 2.80 -3.18 -9.10
N ASP A 150 2.71 -3.89 -10.23
CA ASP A 150 3.80 -4.69 -10.81
C ASP A 150 4.47 -4.04 -12.04
N LYS A 151 4.04 -2.83 -12.46
CA LYS A 151 4.58 -2.15 -13.65
C LYS A 151 5.05 -0.73 -13.33
N PRO A 152 6.25 -0.32 -13.78
CA PRO A 152 6.66 1.08 -13.69
C PRO A 152 5.72 1.95 -14.54
N LEU A 153 5.46 3.18 -14.07
CA LEU A 153 4.72 4.18 -14.84
C LEU A 153 5.41 4.39 -16.20
N THR A 154 4.62 4.51 -17.26
CA THR A 154 5.14 4.82 -18.59
C THR A 154 5.62 6.27 -18.66
N TYR A 155 6.43 6.59 -19.66
CA TYR A 155 6.83 7.97 -19.90
C TYR A 155 5.61 8.85 -20.20
N GLU A 156 4.63 8.34 -20.93
CA GLU A 156 3.40 9.09 -21.21
C GLU A 156 2.59 9.38 -19.93
N GLU A 157 2.49 8.42 -19.01
CA GLU A 157 1.79 8.60 -17.73
C GLU A 157 2.49 9.63 -16.83
N LEU A 158 3.83 9.64 -16.81
CA LEU A 158 4.60 10.62 -16.05
C LEU A 158 4.36 12.06 -16.54
N PHE A 159 4.15 12.27 -17.84
CA PHE A 159 3.85 13.59 -18.40
C PHE A 159 2.42 14.08 -18.12
N LEU A 160 1.52 13.21 -17.66
CA LEU A 160 0.12 13.55 -17.32
C LEU A 160 -0.07 13.91 -15.84
N ILE A 161 0.99 13.87 -15.03
CA ILE A 161 0.96 14.17 -13.59
C ILE A 161 1.21 15.67 -13.28
N ASP A 162 1.56 16.48 -14.29
CA ASP A 162 1.71 17.96 -14.21
C ASP A 162 0.39 18.70 -14.52
#